data_AF-A0A1S0UD08-F1
#
_entry.id   AF-A0A1S0UD08-F1
#
_cell.length_a   1.000
_cell.length_b   1.000
_cell.length_c   1.000
_cell.angle_alpha   90.00
_cell.angle_beta   90.00
_cell.angle_gamma   90.00
#
_symmetry.space_group_name_H-M   'P 1'
#
loop_
_entity.id
_entity.type
_entity.pdbx_description
1 polymer ?
#
loop_
_entity_poly.entity_id
_entity_poly.type
_entity_poly.pdbx_seq_one_letter_code
_entity_poly.pdbx_strand_id
1 'polypeptide(L)'
;MPICGFVLIVFFWFTLPYFFIFLSFEYSGIFLFCLIGVSVYFVMLSGIFRGGKYSFVGGIRSCAQSYSYEIAFSVYLLIFLLFNKGLCLSFSFCLFFFIFFFLFLFSFD
;
A
#
# COMPACT_ATOMS: atom_id res chain seq x y z
N MET A 1 4.29 17.78 -0.53
CA MET A 1 3.41 18.17 0.59
C MET A 1 3.53 17.13 1.69
N PRO A 2 4.43 17.34 2.66
CA PRO A 2 4.72 16.34 3.71
C PRO A 2 3.50 16.08 4.62
N ILE A 3 2.67 17.09 4.87
CA ILE A 3 1.46 16.94 5.69
C ILE A 3 0.44 15.98 5.06
N CYS A 4 0.27 16.02 3.72
CA CYS A 4 -0.65 15.14 3.02
C CYS A 4 -0.19 13.67 3.05
N GLY A 5 1.12 13.44 2.95
CA GLY A 5 1.69 12.10 3.13
C GLY A 5 1.49 11.57 4.55
N PHE A 6 1.61 12.43 5.56
CA PHE A 6 1.35 12.06 6.95
C PHE A 6 -0.14 11.73 7.19
N VAL A 7 -1.06 12.48 6.58
CA VAL A 7 -2.48 12.16 6.68
C VAL A 7 -2.80 10.81 6.03
N LEU A 8 -2.20 10.49 4.87
CA LEU A 8 -2.37 9.18 4.25
C LEU A 8 -1.87 8.03 5.12
N ILE A 9 -0.72 8.19 5.78
CA ILE A 9 -0.19 7.09 6.60
C ILE A 9 -1.16 6.77 7.74
N VAL A 10 -1.79 7.77 8.36
CA VAL A 10 -2.80 7.55 9.40
C VAL A 10 -4.00 6.75 8.87
N PHE A 11 -4.47 7.04 7.65
CA PHE A 11 -5.54 6.25 7.02
C PHE A 11 -5.15 4.81 6.73
N PHE A 12 -3.87 4.57 6.39
CA PHE A 12 -3.37 3.21 6.19
C PHE A 12 -3.51 2.36 7.46
N TRP A 13 -3.23 2.93 8.64
CA TRP A 13 -3.35 2.22 9.92
C TRP A 13 -4.78 1.73 10.21
N PHE A 14 -5.81 2.49 9.83
CA PHE A 14 -7.21 2.06 9.99
C PHE A 14 -7.60 0.84 9.15
N THR A 15 -6.76 0.45 8.19
CA THR A 15 -7.05 -0.67 7.29
C THR A 15 -6.66 -2.02 7.90
N LEU A 16 -5.87 -2.03 8.97
CA LEU A 16 -5.42 -3.25 9.62
C LEU A 16 -6.55 -3.93 10.40
N PRO A 17 -6.61 -5.27 10.41
CA PRO A 17 -7.56 -5.98 11.25
C PRO A 17 -7.23 -5.77 12.74
N TYR A 18 -8.18 -5.20 13.47
CA TYR A 18 -8.13 -5.06 14.92
C TYR A 18 -8.92 -6.17 15.61
N PHE A 19 -8.53 -6.55 16.82
CA PHE A 19 -9.27 -7.53 17.64
C PHE A 19 -10.67 -7.04 18.04
N PHE A 20 -10.88 -5.72 18.05
CA PHE A 20 -12.18 -5.12 18.34
C PHE A 20 -12.98 -4.89 17.05
N ILE A 21 -14.17 -5.50 16.96
CA ILE A 21 -15.11 -5.39 15.82
C ILE A 21 -15.39 -3.93 15.40
N PHE A 22 -15.38 -3.00 16.36
CA PHE A 22 -15.79 -1.62 16.12
C PHE A 22 -14.85 -0.84 15.18
N LEU A 23 -13.59 -1.28 15.07
CA LEU A 23 -12.59 -0.64 14.19
C LEU A 23 -12.35 -1.43 12.89
N SER A 24 -12.95 -2.61 12.73
CA SER A 24 -12.77 -3.43 11.52
C SER A 24 -13.74 -3.02 10.42
N PHE A 25 -13.21 -2.71 9.23
CA PHE A 25 -14.01 -2.43 8.03
C PHE A 25 -14.12 -3.65 7.12
N GLU A 26 -15.33 -3.98 6.67
CA GLU A 26 -15.60 -5.10 5.75
C GLU A 26 -14.93 -4.93 4.37
N TYR A 27 -14.68 -3.68 3.95
CA TYR A 27 -14.04 -3.33 2.69
C TYR A 27 -12.59 -2.85 2.86
N SER A 28 -11.95 -3.18 3.98
CA SER A 28 -10.56 -2.78 4.30
C SER A 28 -9.58 -3.08 3.15
N GLY A 29 -9.66 -4.25 2.51
CA GLY A 29 -8.77 -4.62 1.42
C GLY A 29 -8.87 -3.69 0.20
N ILE A 30 -10.08 -3.30 -0.19
CA ILE A 30 -10.31 -2.38 -1.32
C ILE A 30 -9.95 -0.94 -0.93
N PHE A 31 -10.21 -0.55 0.32
CA PHE A 31 -9.80 0.76 0.82
C PHE A 31 -8.28 0.94 0.74
N LEU A 32 -7.51 -0.13 0.97
CA LEU A 32 -6.06 -0.12 0.79
C LEU A 32 -5.64 0.19 -0.66
N PHE A 33 -6.33 -0.38 -1.66
CA PHE A 33 -6.07 -0.06 -3.08
C PHE A 33 -6.22 1.43 -3.37
N CYS A 34 -7.30 2.04 -2.86
CA CYS A 34 -7.54 3.46 -3.07
C CYS A 34 -6.45 4.33 -2.43
N LEU A 35 -6.02 4.00 -1.20
CA LEU A 35 -4.99 4.76 -0.49
C LEU A 35 -3.63 4.72 -1.20
N ILE A 36 -3.25 3.57 -1.74
CA ILE A 36 -1.97 3.43 -2.46
C ILE A 36 -2.00 4.29 -3.73
N GLY A 37 -3.11 4.28 -4.47
CA GLY A 37 -3.26 5.11 -5.68
C GLY A 37 -3.14 6.61 -5.40
N VAL A 38 -3.71 7.06 -4.28
CA VAL A 38 -3.64 8.48 -3.88
C VAL A 38 -2.21 8.88 -3.49
N SER A 39 -1.40 7.96 -2.96
CA SER A 39 -0.06 8.25 -2.44
C SER A 39 0.93 8.75 -3.50
N VAL A 40 0.85 8.23 -4.72
CA VAL A 40 1.75 8.61 -5.84
C VAL A 40 1.54 10.08 -6.24
N TYR A 41 0.30 10.57 -6.19
CA TYR A 41 0.00 11.95 -6.52
C TYR A 41 0.66 12.95 -5.57
N PHE A 42 0.78 12.63 -4.28
CA PHE A 42 1.46 13.51 -3.33
C PHE A 42 2.98 13.57 -3.56
N VAL A 43 3.59 12.46 -4.01
CA VAL A 43 4.99 12.42 -4.42
C VAL A 43 5.20 13.30 -5.66
N MET A 44 4.34 13.16 -6.68
CA MET A 44 4.42 13.95 -7.91
C MET A 44 4.27 15.45 -7.63
N LEU A 45 3.24 15.83 -6.87
CA LEU A 45 2.98 17.21 -6.50
C LEU A 45 4.18 17.83 -5.77
N SER A 46 4.82 17.07 -4.87
CA SER A 46 6.02 17.56 -4.15
C SER A 46 7.19 17.92 -5.09
N GLY A 47 7.35 17.18 -6.20
CA GLY A 47 8.37 17.45 -7.20
C GLY A 47 8.08 18.72 -8.03
N ILE A 48 6.81 18.96 -8.34
CA ILE A 48 6.36 20.15 -9.09
C ILE A 48 6.55 21.43 -8.27
N PHE A 49 6.15 21.43 -6.99
CA PHE A 49 6.23 22.62 -6.12
C PHE A 49 7.66 23.12 -5.86
N ARG A 50 8.68 22.27 -5.99
CA ARG A 50 10.07 22.65 -5.69
C ARG A 50 10.75 23.43 -6.82
N GLY A 51 10.11 23.57 -7.98
CA GLY A 51 10.43 24.56 -9.02
C GLY A 51 11.77 24.42 -9.76
N GLY A 52 12.68 23.54 -9.34
CA GLY A 52 13.97 23.30 -10.01
C GLY A 52 13.90 22.20 -11.07
N LYS A 53 14.57 22.40 -12.22
CA LYS A 53 14.63 21.42 -13.34
C LYS A 53 15.04 20.01 -12.87
N TYR A 54 16.05 19.90 -12.01
CA TYR A 54 16.50 18.61 -11.46
C TYR A 54 15.54 18.01 -10.43
N SER A 55 14.88 18.85 -9.63
CA SER A 55 13.89 18.39 -8.66
C SER A 55 12.63 17.84 -9.35
N PHE A 56 12.25 18.44 -10.48
CA PHE A 56 11.13 17.96 -11.29
C PHE A 56 11.44 16.61 -11.95
N VAL A 57 12.61 16.47 -12.59
CA VAL A 57 13.05 15.20 -13.20
C VAL A 57 13.22 14.10 -12.14
N GLY A 58 13.77 14.44 -10.97
CA GLY A 58 13.86 13.53 -9.83
C GLY A 58 12.48 13.08 -9.33
N GLY A 59 11.53 14.01 -9.25
CA GLY A 59 10.13 13.73 -8.93
C GLY A 59 9.49 12.74 -9.91
N ILE A 60 9.60 12.99 -11.23
CA ILE A 60 9.04 12.09 -12.26
C ILE A 60 9.65 10.69 -12.18
N ARG A 61 10.98 10.57 -11.98
CA ARG A 61 11.63 9.27 -11.83
C ARG A 61 11.11 8.51 -10.62
N SER A 62 10.96 9.19 -9.48
CA SER A 62 10.39 8.58 -8.28
C SER A 62 8.94 8.14 -8.47
N CYS A 63 8.14 8.89 -9.23
CA CYS A 63 6.76 8.53 -9.54
C CYS A 63 6.65 7.32 -10.49
N ALA A 64 7.50 7.25 -11.52
CA ALA A 64 7.54 6.10 -12.43
C ALA A 64 7.92 4.81 -11.69
N GLN A 65 8.86 4.93 -10.75
CA GLN A 65 9.23 3.83 -9.86
C GLN A 65 8.03 3.42 -9.00
N SER A 66 7.43 4.36 -8.25
CA SER A 66 6.33 4.04 -7.34
C SER A 66 5.12 3.42 -8.05
N TYR A 67 4.76 3.93 -9.24
CA TYR A 67 3.66 3.39 -10.03
C TYR A 67 3.90 1.93 -10.47
N SER A 68 5.14 1.59 -10.82
CA SER A 68 5.48 0.22 -11.25
C SER A 68 5.33 -0.79 -10.11
N TYR A 69 5.79 -0.46 -8.90
CA TYR A 69 5.62 -1.35 -7.74
C TYR A 69 4.18 -1.39 -7.24
N GLU A 70 3.46 -0.29 -7.34
CA GLU A 70 2.06 -0.24 -6.97
C GLU A 70 1.22 -1.21 -7.82
N ILE A 71 1.40 -1.22 -9.15
CA ILE A 71 0.66 -2.15 -10.01
C ILE A 71 0.97 -3.60 -9.63
N ALA A 72 2.24 -3.96 -9.48
CA ALA A 72 2.64 -5.31 -9.10
C ALA A 72 2.05 -5.73 -7.74
N PHE A 73 2.11 -4.83 -6.76
CA PHE A 73 1.54 -5.05 -5.43
C PHE A 73 0.00 -5.19 -5.48
N SER A 74 -0.66 -4.37 -6.29
CA SER A 74 -2.11 -4.38 -6.47
C SER A 74 -2.60 -5.72 -7.03
N VAL A 75 -1.88 -6.30 -8.01
CA VAL A 75 -2.19 -7.64 -8.54
C VAL A 75 -1.99 -8.72 -7.47
N TYR A 76 -0.91 -8.62 -6.69
CA TYR A 76 -0.66 -9.55 -5.59
C TYR A 76 -1.79 -9.52 -4.55
N LEU A 77 -2.22 -8.32 -4.17
CA LEU A 77 -3.30 -8.12 -3.20
C LEU A 77 -4.65 -8.60 -3.75
N LEU A 78 -4.91 -8.45 -5.04
CA LEU A 78 -6.14 -8.96 -5.67
C LEU A 78 -6.22 -10.49 -5.54
N ILE A 79 -5.13 -11.20 -5.84
CA ILE A 79 -5.06 -12.67 -5.71
C ILE A 79 -5.31 -13.08 -4.25
N PHE A 80 -4.77 -12.33 -3.30
CA PHE A 80 -5.00 -12.52 -1.87
C PHE A 80 -6.48 -12.38 -1.47
N LEU A 81 -7.18 -11.36 -1.96
CA LEU A 81 -8.61 -11.14 -1.67
C LEU A 81 -9.47 -12.25 -2.27
N LEU A 82 -9.16 -12.68 -3.50
CA LEU A 82 -9.84 -13.77 -4.17
C LEU A 82 -9.69 -15.09 -3.40
N PHE A 83 -8.50 -15.39 -2.87
CA PHE A 83 -8.28 -16.60 -2.07
C PHE A 83 -9.11 -16.62 -0.78
N ASN A 84 -9.23 -15.47 -0.10
CA ASN A 84 -10.05 -15.35 1.12
C ASN A 84 -11.56 -15.40 0.88
N LYS A 85 -12.02 -15.33 -0.37
CA LYS A 85 -13.43 -15.16 -0.73
C LYS A 85 -14.09 -14.00 0.04
N GLY A 86 -13.32 -12.95 0.30
CA GLY A 86 -13.74 -11.82 1.13
C GLY A 86 -12.96 -10.56 0.77
N LEU A 87 -13.57 -9.41 1.00
CA LEU A 87 -13.00 -8.09 0.68
C LEU A 87 -12.26 -7.46 1.88
N CYS A 88 -12.29 -8.15 3.03
CA CYS A 88 -11.65 -7.73 4.27
C CYS A 88 -10.26 -8.36 4.41
N LEU A 89 -9.31 -7.60 4.93
CA LEU A 89 -8.03 -8.12 5.39
C LEU A 89 -8.24 -8.91 6.69
N SER A 90 -8.29 -10.24 6.60
CA SER A 90 -8.52 -11.12 7.76
C SER A 90 -7.21 -11.43 8.51
N PHE A 91 -7.30 -11.53 9.84
CA PHE A 91 -6.15 -11.82 10.71
C PHE A 91 -5.52 -13.21 10.45
N SER A 92 -6.35 -14.23 10.20
CA SER A 92 -5.90 -15.62 9.99
C SER A 92 -5.03 -15.77 8.75
N PHE A 93 -5.26 -14.96 7.70
CA PHE A 93 -4.52 -15.07 6.45
C PHE A 93 -3.29 -14.14 6.38
N CYS A 94 -3.24 -13.08 7.19
CA CYS A 94 -1.99 -12.32 7.42
C CYS A 94 -0.88 -13.22 7.99
N LEU A 95 -1.24 -14.19 8.83
CA LEU A 95 -0.34 -15.20 9.38
C LEU A 95 0.15 -16.18 8.30
N PHE A 96 -0.71 -16.59 7.38
CA PHE A 96 -0.33 -17.44 6.23
C PHE A 96 0.69 -16.74 5.33
N PHE A 97 0.49 -15.44 5.06
CA PHE A 97 1.46 -14.65 4.29
C PHE A 97 2.80 -14.49 5.02
N PHE A 98 2.78 -14.23 6.33
CA PHE A 98 4.00 -14.18 7.14
C PHE A 98 4.76 -15.51 7.12
N ILE A 99 4.04 -16.64 7.20
CA ILE A 99 4.64 -17.99 7.12
C ILE A 99 5.22 -18.23 5.72
N PHE A 100 4.53 -17.88 4.64
CA PHE A 100 5.03 -18.02 3.27
C PHE A 100 6.28 -17.17 3.03
N PHE A 101 6.30 -15.93 3.55
CA PHE A 101 7.46 -15.05 3.48
C PHE A 101 8.65 -15.62 4.25
N PHE A 102 8.42 -16.15 5.46
CA PHE A 102 9.48 -16.80 6.25
C PHE A 102 10.04 -18.05 5.55
N LEU A 103 9.17 -18.83 4.89
CA LEU A 103 9.57 -20.02 4.13
C LEU A 103 10.44 -19.67 2.91
N PHE A 104 10.11 -18.59 2.19
CA PHE A 104 10.92 -18.07 1.09
C PHE A 104 12.29 -17.58 1.56
N LEU A 105 12.36 -16.94 2.73
CA LEU A 105 13.62 -16.43 3.26
C LEU A 105 14.55 -17.57 3.71
N PHE A 106 14.00 -18.65 4.26
CA PHE A 106 14.77 -19.83 4.66
C PHE A 106 15.18 -20.74 3.49
N SER A 107 14.55 -20.62 2.31
CA SER A 107 14.93 -21.41 1.12
C SER A 107 16.11 -20.84 0.34
N PHE A 108 16.60 -19.65 0.71
CA PHE A 108 17.74 -18.97 0.08
C PHE A 108 19.05 -19.07 0.87
N ASP A 109 19.05 -19.83 1.97
CA ASP A 109 20.26 -20.33 2.63
C ASP A 109 20.58 -21.76 2.16
#